data_AF-A0A9E7CP38-F1
#
_entry.id   AF-A0A9E7CP38-F1
#
_cell.length_a   1.000
_cell.length_b   1.000
_cell.length_c   1.000
_cell.angle_alpha   90.00
_cell.angle_beta   90.00
_cell.angle_gamma   90.00
#
_symmetry.space_group_name_H-M   'P 1'
#
loop_
_entity.id
_entity.type
_entity.pdbx_description
1 polymer ?
#
loop_
_entity_poly.entity_id
_entity_poly.type
_entity_poly.pdbx_seq_one_letter_code
_entity_poly.pdbx_strand_id
1 'polypeptide(L)'
;MAYPLASGEGHITIATTRPETLFGDVAVAVHPEDEKYKNLIGQKIIIPVSGRRIPIIADHHSDPEKGTGAVKITPAHDFNDFEVGQRHDLPLYVILDVHNKLSGEFVPEDYQGLSCDVARKKIVDALNETEQLVKVETLTHSVPHGDRSDLVIEPRLTDQWYVDAKTLAQKAMQVVRDKKTVFVPENWLNVYFEWMENIQPWCVSRQLWWGHEIPAWYGPDGDVFVAEHKKDALREAKEKYGKDVDLKPETDVLDTWFSSGLWPIVTLDGFENDPVFQKALPNQCFGDRV
;
A
#
# COMPACT_ATOMS: atom_id res chain seq x y z
N MET A 1 -5.65 2.12 -24.75
CA MET A 1 -5.85 3.57 -25.00
C MET A 1 -4.56 4.17 -25.54
N ALA A 2 -4.67 5.16 -26.42
CA ALA A 2 -3.53 5.82 -27.06
C ALA A 2 -3.23 7.16 -26.37
N TYR A 3 -1.99 7.33 -25.91
CA TYR A 3 -1.49 8.57 -25.32
C TYR A 3 -0.63 9.28 -26.38
N PRO A 4 -1.05 10.45 -26.89
CA PRO A 4 -0.29 11.17 -27.92
C PRO A 4 1.09 11.58 -27.41
N LEU A 5 2.10 11.54 -28.29
CA LEU A 5 3.41 12.12 -28.00
C LEU A 5 3.29 13.65 -27.96
N ALA A 6 3.96 14.28 -27.00
CA ALA A 6 3.94 15.74 -26.85
C ALA A 6 4.65 16.47 -27.99
N SER A 7 5.42 15.76 -28.83
CA SER A 7 5.98 16.25 -30.09
C SER A 7 4.92 16.52 -31.16
N GLY A 8 3.73 15.91 -31.04
CA GLY A 8 2.64 16.00 -32.02
C GLY A 8 2.66 14.89 -33.08
N GLU A 9 3.71 14.07 -33.13
CA GLU A 9 3.82 12.97 -34.09
C GLU A 9 3.83 11.63 -33.36
N GLY A 10 2.76 10.85 -33.53
CA GLY A 10 2.63 9.51 -32.97
C GLY A 10 2.00 9.44 -31.58
N HIS A 11 1.94 8.22 -31.05
CA HIS A 11 1.36 7.91 -29.74
C HIS A 11 1.98 6.65 -29.16
N ILE A 12 1.84 6.46 -27.85
CA ILE A 12 2.08 5.19 -27.18
C ILE A 12 0.73 4.56 -26.83
N THR A 13 0.57 3.25 -27.09
CA THR A 13 -0.64 2.54 -26.68
C THR A 13 -0.38 1.85 -25.36
N ILE A 14 -1.27 2.08 -24.38
CA ILE A 14 -1.25 1.44 -23.06
C ILE A 14 -2.48 0.56 -22.87
N ALA A 15 -2.34 -0.48 -22.06
CA ALA A 15 -3.45 -1.31 -21.58
C ALA A 15 -3.67 -1.06 -20.07
N THR A 16 -4.93 -0.95 -19.65
CA THR A 16 -5.30 -0.82 -18.23
C THR A 16 -6.71 -1.34 -18.01
N THR A 17 -6.95 -1.92 -16.84
CA THR A 17 -8.28 -2.29 -16.34
C THR A 17 -8.91 -1.17 -15.51
N ARG A 18 -8.15 -0.12 -15.19
CA ARG A 18 -8.53 0.97 -14.27
C ARG A 18 -8.42 2.35 -14.94
N PRO A 19 -9.22 2.65 -15.98
CA PRO A 19 -9.17 3.95 -16.64
C PRO A 19 -9.52 5.12 -15.71
N GLU A 20 -10.29 4.90 -14.63
CA GLU A 20 -10.58 5.90 -13.60
C GLU A 20 -9.33 6.45 -12.91
N THR A 21 -8.23 5.68 -12.90
CA THR A 21 -6.98 6.11 -12.27
C THR A 21 -6.11 6.99 -13.16
N LEU A 22 -6.48 7.19 -14.42
CA LEU A 22 -5.72 7.94 -15.42
C LEU A 22 -5.29 9.34 -14.94
N PHE A 23 -6.11 10.01 -14.12
CA PHE A 23 -5.77 11.34 -13.58
C PHE A 23 -4.60 11.32 -12.60
N GLY A 24 -4.30 10.17 -12.01
CA GLY A 24 -3.16 9.94 -11.12
C GLY A 24 -1.90 9.49 -11.87
N ASP A 25 -1.93 9.35 -13.20
CA ASP A 25 -0.76 8.93 -13.96
C ASP A 25 0.36 9.98 -13.83
N VAL A 26 1.58 9.49 -13.65
CA VAL A 26 2.79 10.34 -13.53
C VAL A 26 3.90 9.95 -14.49
N ALA A 27 3.84 8.74 -15.05
CA ALA A 27 4.74 8.26 -16.09
C ALA A 27 4.08 7.12 -16.88
N VAL A 28 4.67 6.75 -18.01
CA VAL A 28 4.43 5.46 -18.65
C VAL A 28 5.74 4.68 -18.64
N ALA A 29 5.72 3.48 -18.06
CA ALA A 29 6.87 2.59 -18.06
C ALA A 29 6.87 1.72 -19.31
N VAL A 30 8.06 1.54 -19.89
CA VAL A 30 8.33 0.59 -20.97
C VAL A 30 9.58 -0.20 -20.62
N HIS A 31 9.67 -1.45 -21.09
CA HIS A 31 10.86 -2.25 -20.83
C HIS A 31 12.07 -1.63 -21.58
N PRO A 32 13.26 -1.52 -20.96
CA PRO A 32 14.44 -0.94 -21.61
C PRO A 32 14.83 -1.62 -22.94
N GLU A 33 14.53 -2.91 -23.04
CA GLU A 33 14.84 -3.76 -24.19
C GLU A 33 13.64 -3.96 -25.15
N ASP A 34 12.51 -3.28 -24.93
CA ASP A 34 11.36 -3.35 -25.84
C ASP A 34 11.65 -2.59 -27.15
N GLU A 35 11.97 -3.32 -28.22
CA GLU A 35 12.21 -2.78 -29.56
C GLU A 35 11.08 -1.88 -30.08
N LYS A 36 9.84 -2.09 -29.62
CA LYS A 36 8.66 -1.31 -30.03
C LYS A 36 8.69 0.12 -29.47
N TYR A 37 9.13 0.28 -28.22
CA TYR A 37 9.01 1.55 -27.49
C TYR A 37 10.33 2.13 -26.96
N LYS A 38 11.47 1.42 -27.09
CA LYS A 38 12.77 1.90 -26.59
C LYS A 38 13.16 3.29 -27.10
N ASN A 39 12.78 3.63 -28.33
CA ASN A 39 13.06 4.93 -28.94
C ASN A 39 12.20 6.07 -28.38
N LEU A 40 11.16 5.74 -27.61
CA LEU A 40 10.27 6.70 -26.96
C LEU A 40 10.69 7.02 -25.51
N ILE A 41 11.64 6.26 -24.93
CA ILE A 41 12.14 6.49 -23.58
C ILE A 41 12.71 7.92 -23.48
N GLY A 42 12.31 8.63 -22.42
CA GLY A 42 12.68 10.03 -22.17
C GLY A 42 11.82 11.06 -22.91
N GLN A 43 10.97 10.64 -23.86
CA GLN A 43 9.99 11.52 -24.47
C GLN A 43 8.82 11.79 -23.51
N LYS A 44 8.05 12.85 -23.79
CA LYS A 44 6.84 13.18 -23.05
C LYS A 44 5.60 12.81 -23.86
N ILE A 45 4.57 12.35 -23.17
CA ILE A 45 3.24 12.09 -23.72
C ILE A 45 2.22 12.99 -23.05
N ILE A 46 1.05 13.10 -23.67
CA ILE A 46 -0.10 13.81 -23.15
C ILE A 46 -1.09 12.76 -22.64
N ILE A 47 -1.48 12.87 -21.36
CA ILE A 47 -2.56 12.06 -20.80
C ILE A 47 -3.87 12.51 -21.48
N PRO A 48 -4.59 11.61 -22.19
CA PRO A 48 -5.93 11.87 -22.70
C PRO A 48 -6.87 12.42 -21.63
N VAL A 49 -7.89 13.21 -21.98
CA VAL A 49 -8.87 13.80 -21.04
C VAL A 49 -8.27 14.84 -20.07
N SER A 50 -7.13 14.57 -19.45
CA SER A 50 -6.44 15.46 -18.49
C SER A 50 -5.59 16.54 -19.18
N GLY A 51 -4.95 16.22 -20.30
CA GLY A 51 -4.03 17.13 -21.01
C GLY A 51 -2.65 17.29 -20.34
N ARG A 52 -2.45 16.70 -19.16
CA ARG A 52 -1.16 16.69 -18.43
C ARG A 52 -0.06 16.01 -19.25
N ARG A 53 1.17 16.50 -19.11
CA ARG A 53 2.35 15.91 -19.75
C ARG A 53 3.14 15.07 -18.77
N ILE A 54 3.40 13.82 -19.13
CA ILE A 54 4.18 12.87 -18.31
C ILE A 54 5.31 12.23 -19.14
N PRO A 55 6.43 11.84 -18.52
CA PRO A 55 7.52 11.17 -19.20
C PRO A 55 7.22 9.70 -19.51
N ILE A 56 7.90 9.17 -20.52
CA ILE A 56 8.08 7.73 -20.72
C ILE A 56 9.41 7.33 -20.05
N ILE A 57 9.36 6.34 -19.16
CA ILE A 57 10.52 5.86 -18.39
C ILE A 57 10.84 4.40 -18.74
N ALA A 58 12.09 4.02 -18.53
CA ALA A 58 12.54 2.64 -18.71
C ALA A 58 12.46 1.89 -17.38
N ASP A 59 11.63 0.85 -17.28
CA ASP A 59 11.52 0.03 -16.07
C ASP A 59 11.18 -1.42 -16.40
N HIS A 60 11.82 -2.37 -15.70
CA HIS A 60 11.64 -3.81 -15.90
C HIS A 60 10.29 -4.36 -15.41
N HIS A 61 9.52 -3.57 -14.66
CA HIS A 61 8.14 -3.92 -14.30
C HIS A 61 7.25 -4.04 -15.54
N SER A 62 7.53 -3.26 -16.60
CA SER A 62 6.79 -3.38 -17.86
C SER A 62 7.23 -4.64 -18.60
N ASP A 63 6.28 -5.49 -18.94
CA ASP A 63 6.50 -6.75 -19.67
C ASP A 63 6.11 -6.58 -21.15
N PRO A 64 7.07 -6.66 -22.10
CA PRO A 64 6.80 -6.49 -23.54
C PRO A 64 5.75 -7.45 -24.09
N GLU A 65 5.58 -8.63 -23.48
CA GLU A 65 4.65 -9.67 -23.93
C GLU A 65 3.22 -9.47 -23.38
N LYS A 66 3.04 -8.60 -22.37
CA LYS A 66 1.73 -8.37 -21.74
C LYS A 66 1.05 -7.12 -22.29
N GLY A 67 -0.19 -7.32 -22.75
CA GLY A 67 -1.06 -6.25 -23.22
C GLY A 67 -0.44 -5.50 -24.40
N THR A 68 0.18 -4.36 -24.12
CA THR A 68 0.78 -3.50 -25.17
C THR A 68 2.31 -3.41 -25.09
N GLY A 69 2.92 -3.90 -24.01
CA GLY A 69 4.32 -3.68 -23.64
C GLY A 69 4.60 -2.38 -22.86
N ALA A 70 3.59 -1.51 -22.69
CA ALA A 70 3.67 -0.26 -21.95
C ALA A 70 2.59 -0.19 -20.85
N VAL A 71 2.99 0.31 -19.68
CA VAL A 71 2.15 0.38 -18.47
C VAL A 71 2.07 1.81 -17.98
N LYS A 72 0.85 2.31 -17.72
CA LYS A 72 0.68 3.59 -17.04
C LYS A 72 1.06 3.45 -15.57
N ILE A 73 1.78 4.43 -15.03
CA ILE A 73 2.27 4.41 -13.66
C ILE A 73 1.45 5.40 -12.82
N THR A 74 0.71 4.84 -11.86
CA THR A 74 -0.19 5.50 -10.90
C THR A 74 0.22 5.19 -9.45
N PRO A 75 1.35 5.72 -8.97
CA PRO A 75 1.98 5.25 -7.74
C PRO A 75 1.11 5.31 -6.49
N ALA A 76 0.15 6.24 -6.42
CA ALA A 76 -0.71 6.38 -5.26
C ALA A 76 -1.86 5.36 -5.19
N HIS A 77 -2.07 4.58 -6.26
CA HIS A 77 -3.29 3.77 -6.46
C HIS A 77 -3.04 2.34 -6.95
N ASP A 78 -1.78 1.91 -7.05
CA ASP A 78 -1.39 0.52 -7.28
C ASP A 78 -0.05 0.23 -6.58
N PHE A 79 0.08 -0.94 -5.96
CA PHE A 79 1.28 -1.30 -5.20
C PHE A 79 2.51 -1.47 -6.09
N ASN A 80 2.36 -2.02 -7.30
CA ASN A 80 3.50 -2.17 -8.21
C ASN A 80 3.91 -0.83 -8.80
N ASP A 81 2.92 0.00 -9.16
CA ASP A 81 3.18 1.37 -9.61
C ASP A 81 3.87 2.19 -8.51
N PHE A 82 3.55 1.95 -7.24
CA PHE A 82 4.21 2.61 -6.11
C PHE A 82 5.70 2.26 -6.07
N GLU A 83 6.07 0.99 -6.24
CA GLU A 83 7.47 0.57 -6.28
C GLU A 83 8.22 1.16 -7.49
N VAL A 84 7.58 1.20 -8.68
CA VAL A 84 8.13 1.90 -9.85
C VAL A 84 8.32 3.38 -9.51
N GLY A 85 7.33 3.99 -8.86
CA GLY A 85 7.38 5.38 -8.40
C GLY A 85 8.57 5.65 -7.51
N GLN A 86 8.83 4.78 -6.53
CA GLN A 86 9.99 4.90 -5.64
C GLN A 86 11.33 4.74 -6.38
N ARG A 87 11.46 3.78 -7.29
CA ARG A 87 12.70 3.55 -8.05
C ARG A 87 13.09 4.74 -8.92
N HIS A 88 12.11 5.49 -9.41
CA HIS A 88 12.30 6.61 -10.34
C HIS A 88 12.04 7.99 -9.72
N ASP A 89 11.85 8.08 -8.41
CA ASP A 89 11.55 9.33 -7.68
C ASP A 89 10.35 10.09 -8.28
N LEU A 90 9.29 9.35 -8.61
CA LEU A 90 8.08 9.90 -9.22
C LEU A 90 7.15 10.49 -8.16
N PRO A 91 6.43 11.58 -8.48
CA PRO A 91 5.48 12.18 -7.55
C PRO A 91 4.30 11.25 -7.27
N LEU A 92 3.72 11.41 -6.08
CA LEU A 92 2.60 10.60 -5.59
C LEU A 92 1.32 11.44 -5.58
N TYR A 93 0.43 11.21 -6.54
CA TYR A 93 -0.84 11.94 -6.65
C TYR A 93 -2.02 11.09 -6.22
N VAL A 94 -2.54 11.39 -5.02
CA VAL A 94 -3.78 10.79 -4.53
C VAL A 94 -4.96 11.46 -5.22
N ILE A 95 -5.70 10.68 -6.01
CA ILE A 95 -6.88 11.10 -6.77
C ILE A 95 -8.19 10.50 -6.24
N LEU A 96 -8.14 9.68 -5.19
CA LEU A 96 -9.31 9.09 -4.55
C LEU A 96 -9.41 9.59 -3.10
N ASP A 97 -10.60 10.01 -2.70
CA ASP A 97 -10.90 10.35 -1.31
C ASP A 97 -11.18 9.08 -0.46
N VAL A 98 -11.45 9.28 0.82
CA VAL A 98 -11.78 8.19 1.76
C VAL A 98 -13.12 7.49 1.48
N HIS A 99 -13.90 8.00 0.53
CA HIS A 99 -15.19 7.46 0.11
C HIS A 99 -15.13 6.86 -1.31
N ASN A 100 -13.92 6.62 -1.84
CA ASN A 100 -13.69 6.11 -3.19
C ASN A 100 -14.30 6.99 -4.30
N LYS A 101 -14.23 8.30 -4.10
CA LYS A 101 -14.63 9.29 -5.11
C LYS A 101 -13.40 10.03 -5.63
N LEU A 102 -13.45 10.36 -6.91
CA LEU A 102 -12.41 11.15 -7.55
C LEU A 102 -12.29 12.53 -6.89
N SER A 103 -11.07 12.89 -6.51
CA SER A 103 -10.75 14.14 -5.86
C SER A 103 -9.31 14.57 -6.16
N GLY A 104 -8.92 15.78 -5.73
CA GLY A 104 -7.54 16.23 -5.82
C GLY A 104 -7.25 17.10 -7.05
N GLU A 105 -6.06 17.67 -7.09
CA GLU A 105 -5.69 18.78 -7.99
C GLU A 105 -5.76 18.43 -9.47
N PHE A 106 -5.39 17.20 -9.84
CA PHE A 106 -5.29 16.77 -11.25
C PHE A 106 -6.57 16.14 -11.80
N VAL A 107 -7.61 16.01 -10.97
CA VAL A 107 -8.92 15.55 -11.40
C VAL A 107 -9.70 16.76 -11.96
N PRO A 108 -10.11 16.75 -13.24
CA PRO A 108 -10.87 17.85 -13.82
C PRO A 108 -12.20 18.06 -13.09
N GLU A 109 -12.72 19.29 -13.09
CA GLU A 109 -13.94 19.69 -12.35
C GLU A 109 -15.13 18.76 -12.65
N ASP A 110 -15.30 18.40 -13.91
CA ASP A 110 -16.34 17.49 -14.40
C ASP A 110 -16.26 16.05 -13.83
N TYR A 111 -15.14 15.68 -13.21
CA TYR A 111 -14.90 14.36 -12.62
C TYR A 111 -14.81 14.38 -11.10
N GLN A 112 -14.72 15.57 -10.47
CA GLN A 112 -14.65 15.71 -9.02
C GLN A 112 -15.92 15.12 -8.36
N GLY A 113 -15.73 14.31 -7.33
CA GLY A 113 -16.79 13.68 -6.55
C GLY A 113 -17.47 12.47 -7.21
N LEU A 114 -17.08 12.09 -8.44
CA LEU A 114 -17.61 10.90 -9.10
C LEU A 114 -17.05 9.63 -8.45
N SER A 115 -17.89 8.59 -8.32
CA SER A 115 -17.40 7.26 -7.95
C SER A 115 -16.58 6.66 -9.09
N CYS A 116 -15.68 5.73 -8.77
CA CYS A 116 -14.83 5.03 -9.74
C CYS A 116 -15.61 4.43 -10.91
N ASP A 117 -16.77 3.79 -10.67
CA ASP A 117 -17.56 3.18 -11.75
C ASP A 117 -18.19 4.20 -12.71
N VAL A 118 -18.63 5.35 -12.18
CA VAL A 118 -19.20 6.43 -12.99
C VAL A 118 -18.09 7.11 -13.78
N ALA A 119 -16.96 7.39 -13.13
CA ALA A 119 -15.78 7.97 -13.77
C ALA A 119 -15.23 7.06 -14.88
N ARG A 120 -15.15 5.75 -14.65
CA ARG A 120 -14.70 4.75 -15.62
C ARG A 120 -15.50 4.84 -16.92
N LYS A 121 -16.84 4.85 -16.83
CA LYS A 121 -17.71 4.98 -18.01
C LYS A 121 -17.46 6.30 -18.73
N LYS A 122 -17.47 7.41 -17.99
CA LYS A 122 -17.28 8.75 -18.54
C LYS A 122 -15.93 8.93 -19.24
N ILE A 123 -14.85 8.38 -18.67
CA ILE A 123 -13.51 8.41 -19.29
C ILE A 123 -13.49 7.57 -20.57
N VAL A 124 -14.07 6.37 -20.55
CA VAL A 124 -14.12 5.52 -21.76
C VAL A 124 -14.89 6.21 -22.89
N ASP A 125 -16.01 6.85 -22.58
CA ASP A 125 -16.79 7.62 -23.55
C ASP A 125 -15.98 8.80 -24.09
N ALA A 126 -15.31 9.57 -23.22
CA ALA A 126 -14.45 10.68 -23.63
C ALA A 126 -13.26 10.22 -24.51
N LEU A 127 -12.63 9.08 -24.17
CA LEU A 127 -11.56 8.49 -24.98
C LEU A 127 -12.08 8.06 -26.36
N ASN A 128 -13.32 7.60 -26.45
CA ASN A 128 -13.94 7.22 -27.71
C ASN A 128 -14.23 8.45 -28.58
N GLU A 129 -14.75 9.52 -27.99
CA GLU A 129 -15.01 10.79 -28.66
C GLU A 129 -13.73 11.47 -29.20
N THR A 130 -12.60 11.31 -28.50
CA THR A 130 -11.30 11.84 -28.92
C THR A 130 -10.49 10.87 -29.78
N GLU A 131 -11.07 9.75 -30.21
CA GLU A 131 -10.41 8.68 -31.00
C GLU A 131 -9.13 8.12 -30.32
N GLN A 132 -9.03 8.23 -29.00
CA GLN A 132 -7.93 7.71 -28.18
C GLN A 132 -8.23 6.31 -27.61
N LEU A 133 -9.48 5.83 -27.74
CA LEU A 133 -9.88 4.48 -27.38
C LEU A 133 -9.52 3.49 -28.50
N VAL A 134 -8.39 2.80 -28.37
CA VAL A 134 -7.92 1.83 -29.37
C VAL A 134 -8.74 0.54 -29.39
N LYS A 135 -9.00 -0.05 -28.21
CA LYS A 135 -9.68 -1.34 -28.08
C LYS A 135 -10.23 -1.49 -26.66
N VAL A 136 -11.37 -2.17 -26.55
CA VAL A 136 -11.95 -2.66 -25.28
C VAL A 136 -12.03 -4.18 -25.36
N GLU A 137 -11.52 -4.86 -24.34
CA GLU A 137 -11.55 -6.33 -24.24
C GLU A 137 -12.00 -6.75 -22.85
N THR A 138 -12.72 -7.87 -22.78
CA THR A 138 -13.05 -8.51 -21.51
C THR A 138 -11.85 -9.31 -21.02
N LEU A 139 -11.40 -9.03 -19.80
CA LEU A 139 -10.28 -9.72 -19.16
C LEU A 139 -10.72 -10.32 -17.82
N THR A 140 -10.53 -11.62 -17.68
CA THR A 140 -10.63 -12.29 -16.36
C THR A 140 -9.30 -12.13 -15.63
N HIS A 141 -9.34 -11.51 -14.46
CA HIS A 141 -8.18 -11.31 -13.59
C HIS A 141 -8.60 -11.34 -12.12
N SER A 142 -7.63 -11.45 -11.22
CA SER A 142 -7.89 -11.42 -9.78
C SER A 142 -8.03 -9.98 -9.30
N VAL A 143 -9.06 -9.73 -8.49
CA VAL A 143 -9.34 -8.43 -7.86
C VAL A 143 -9.41 -8.64 -6.35
N PRO A 144 -8.64 -7.89 -5.54
CA PRO A 144 -8.67 -8.04 -4.09
C PRO A 144 -9.99 -7.52 -3.51
N HIS A 145 -10.58 -8.31 -2.61
CA HIS A 145 -11.81 -7.96 -1.90
C HIS A 145 -11.57 -7.97 -0.39
N GLY A 146 -12.28 -7.11 0.33
CA GLY A 146 -12.23 -7.06 1.78
C GLY A 146 -12.87 -8.32 2.39
N ASP A 147 -12.11 -9.02 3.23
CA ASP A 147 -12.51 -10.30 3.86
C ASP A 147 -13.88 -10.25 4.57
N ARG A 148 -14.25 -9.09 5.12
CA ARG A 148 -15.52 -8.92 5.85
C ARG A 148 -16.66 -8.33 5.03
N SER A 149 -16.36 -7.47 4.06
CA SER A 149 -17.37 -6.68 3.33
C SER A 149 -17.61 -7.15 1.91
N ASP A 150 -16.70 -7.98 1.37
CA ASP A 150 -16.68 -8.39 -0.04
C ASP A 150 -16.68 -7.22 -1.02
N LEU A 151 -16.19 -6.05 -0.57
CA LEU A 151 -16.01 -4.87 -1.41
C LEU A 151 -14.60 -4.88 -1.99
N VAL A 152 -14.45 -4.40 -3.21
CA VAL A 152 -13.15 -4.23 -3.85
C VAL A 152 -12.26 -3.33 -2.99
N ILE A 153 -11.03 -3.78 -2.74
CA ILE A 153 -10.02 -3.01 -2.01
C ILE A 153 -9.41 -1.99 -2.95
N GLU A 154 -9.36 -0.74 -2.49
CA GLU A 154 -8.79 0.38 -3.23
C GLU A 154 -7.44 0.77 -2.62
N PRO A 155 -6.32 0.65 -3.36
CA PRO A 155 -5.06 1.19 -2.90
C PRO A 155 -5.12 2.72 -2.87
N ARG A 156 -4.73 3.28 -1.73
CA ARG A 156 -4.65 4.72 -1.49
C ARG A 156 -3.55 4.99 -0.48
N LEU A 157 -2.74 6.02 -0.74
CA LEU A 157 -1.72 6.44 0.21
C LEU A 157 -2.33 7.11 1.44
N THR A 158 -1.87 6.65 2.59
CA THR A 158 -2.18 7.18 3.92
C THR A 158 -0.97 6.99 4.80
N ASP A 159 -0.73 7.91 5.72
CA ASP A 159 0.19 7.67 6.83
C ASP A 159 -0.41 6.60 7.75
N GLN A 160 0.40 5.61 8.10
CA GLN A 160 0.01 4.46 8.91
C GLN A 160 1.18 4.03 9.80
N TRP A 161 0.87 3.30 10.86
CA TRP A 161 1.85 2.71 11.75
C TRP A 161 2.29 1.34 11.24
N TYR A 162 3.60 1.17 11.09
CA TYR A 162 4.19 -0.08 10.63
C TYR A 162 5.17 -0.65 11.65
N VAL A 163 5.18 -1.97 11.75
CA VAL A 163 6.22 -2.72 12.45
C VAL A 163 7.18 -3.31 11.42
N ASP A 164 8.48 -3.25 11.70
CA ASP A 164 9.51 -3.94 10.94
C ASP A 164 9.43 -5.46 11.18
N ALA A 165 8.49 -6.07 10.46
CA ALA A 165 8.22 -7.49 10.53
C ALA A 165 9.42 -8.32 10.04
N LYS A 166 10.26 -7.79 9.14
CA LYS A 166 11.45 -8.46 8.63
C LYS A 166 12.48 -8.67 9.73
N THR A 167 12.71 -7.66 10.56
CA THR A 167 13.60 -7.78 11.73
C THR A 167 13.05 -8.79 12.75
N LEU A 168 11.74 -8.75 13.04
CA LEU A 168 11.11 -9.70 13.96
C LEU A 168 11.16 -11.14 13.45
N ALA A 169 10.96 -11.34 12.14
CA ALA A 169 10.89 -12.64 11.50
C ALA A 169 12.19 -13.44 11.62
N GLN A 170 13.35 -12.77 11.65
CA GLN A 170 14.66 -13.43 11.76
C GLN A 170 14.75 -14.34 13.00
N LYS A 171 14.38 -13.82 14.17
CA LYS A 171 14.45 -14.58 15.43
C LYS A 171 13.44 -15.73 15.43
N ALA A 172 12.22 -15.49 14.94
CA ALA A 172 11.19 -16.51 14.85
C ALA A 172 11.61 -17.67 13.93
N MET A 173 12.13 -17.35 12.73
CA MET A 173 12.67 -18.35 11.81
C MET A 173 13.82 -19.15 12.41
N GLN A 174 14.73 -18.49 13.15
CA GLN A 174 15.85 -19.19 13.78
C GLN A 174 15.39 -20.21 14.82
N VAL A 175 14.38 -19.89 15.64
CA VAL A 175 13.80 -20.81 16.63
C VAL A 175 13.23 -22.07 15.95
N VAL A 176 12.58 -21.90 14.81
CA VAL A 176 12.03 -23.02 14.02
C VAL A 176 13.16 -23.83 13.35
N ARG A 177 14.17 -23.17 12.76
CA ARG A 177 15.36 -23.84 12.18
C ARG A 177 16.15 -24.64 13.22
N ASP A 178 16.24 -24.12 14.44
CA ASP A 178 16.86 -24.81 15.60
C ASP A 178 16.01 -25.98 16.12
N LYS A 179 14.82 -26.24 15.56
CA LYS A 179 13.84 -27.24 16.01
C LYS A 179 13.37 -27.06 17.45
N LYS A 180 13.43 -25.83 17.99
CA LYS A 180 12.86 -25.48 19.30
C LYS A 180 11.34 -25.37 19.25
N THR A 181 10.79 -25.15 18.05
CA THR A 181 9.37 -25.25 17.73
C THR A 181 9.22 -26.28 16.60
N VAL A 182 8.25 -27.19 16.74
CA VAL A 182 7.99 -28.26 15.78
C VAL A 182 6.61 -28.06 15.18
N PHE A 183 6.53 -28.10 13.85
CA PHE A 183 5.27 -28.02 13.11
C PHE A 183 4.72 -29.41 12.85
N VAL A 184 3.43 -29.59 13.07
CA VAL A 184 2.72 -30.84 12.78
C VAL A 184 1.46 -30.52 11.96
N PRO A 185 1.33 -31.04 10.73
CA PRO A 185 2.32 -31.82 9.99
C PRO A 185 3.54 -30.99 9.51
N GLU A 186 4.66 -31.68 9.23
CA GLU A 186 5.96 -31.02 8.92
C GLU A 186 5.93 -30.22 7.60
N ASN A 187 5.02 -30.53 6.68
CA ASN A 187 4.90 -29.83 5.40
C ASN A 187 4.56 -28.34 5.54
N TRP A 188 3.98 -27.91 6.68
CA TRP A 188 3.74 -26.50 6.98
C TRP A 188 5.02 -25.66 7.12
N LEU A 189 6.18 -26.29 7.34
CA LEU A 189 7.45 -25.58 7.41
C LEU A 189 7.76 -24.82 6.11
N ASN A 190 7.46 -25.41 4.96
CA ASN A 190 7.71 -24.77 3.67
C ASN A 190 6.89 -23.48 3.53
N VAL A 191 5.59 -23.56 3.86
CA VAL A 191 4.68 -22.40 3.83
C VAL A 191 5.12 -21.34 4.83
N TYR A 192 5.52 -21.76 6.04
CA TYR A 192 6.01 -20.85 7.07
C TYR A 192 7.27 -20.10 6.61
N PHE A 193 8.30 -20.80 6.10
CA PHE A 193 9.52 -20.16 5.66
C PHE A 193 9.30 -19.29 4.43
N GLU A 194 8.52 -19.74 3.45
CA GLU A 194 8.16 -18.93 2.28
C GLU A 194 7.48 -17.62 2.70
N TRP A 195 6.56 -17.66 3.66
CA TRP A 195 5.90 -16.46 4.18
C TRP A 195 6.86 -15.55 4.96
N MET A 196 7.65 -16.12 5.88
CA MET A 196 8.55 -15.37 6.75
C MET A 196 9.73 -14.73 6.00
N GLU A 197 10.22 -15.38 4.94
CA GLU A 197 11.32 -14.88 4.12
C GLU A 197 10.89 -13.73 3.20
N ASN A 198 9.62 -13.73 2.78
CA ASN A 198 9.02 -12.70 1.92
C ASN A 198 8.15 -11.69 2.69
N ILE A 199 8.23 -11.69 4.03
CA ILE A 199 7.36 -10.88 4.89
C ILE A 199 7.52 -9.38 4.59
N GLN A 200 6.38 -8.69 4.47
CA GLN A 200 6.33 -7.25 4.23
C GLN A 200 6.16 -6.50 5.56
N PRO A 201 6.49 -5.19 5.63
CA PRO A 201 6.20 -4.37 6.80
C PRO A 201 4.74 -4.51 7.22
N TRP A 202 4.50 -4.77 8.51
CA TRP A 202 3.16 -5.02 9.00
C TRP A 202 2.49 -3.71 9.37
N CYS A 203 1.48 -3.29 8.61
CA CYS A 203 0.60 -2.19 8.98
C CYS A 203 -0.24 -2.58 10.20
N VAL A 204 0.02 -1.95 11.35
CA VAL A 204 -0.62 -2.26 12.64
C VAL A 204 -1.72 -1.27 13.02
N SER A 205 -1.86 -0.13 12.34
CA SER A 205 -2.93 0.83 12.58
C SER A 205 -4.21 0.49 11.79
N ARG A 206 -5.36 0.81 12.37
CA ARG A 206 -6.69 0.62 11.77
C ARG A 206 -7.55 1.84 12.09
N GLN A 207 -8.27 2.34 11.08
CA GLN A 207 -9.24 3.44 11.22
C GLN A 207 -10.60 2.89 11.68
N LEU A 208 -10.60 2.19 12.81
CA LEU A 208 -11.77 1.56 13.41
C LEU A 208 -12.10 2.21 14.75
N TRP A 209 -13.37 2.13 15.14
CA TRP A 209 -13.84 2.59 16.44
C TRP A 209 -13.52 1.61 17.57
N TRP A 210 -13.29 0.34 17.21
CA TRP A 210 -13.02 -0.73 18.16
C TRP A 210 -11.59 -1.25 17.98
N GLY A 211 -10.81 -1.14 19.03
CA GLY A 211 -9.43 -1.62 19.12
C GLY A 211 -8.70 -0.92 20.27
N HIS A 212 -7.43 -1.26 20.46
CA HIS A 212 -6.60 -0.63 21.47
C HIS A 212 -6.04 0.67 20.87
N GLU A 213 -6.18 1.81 21.56
CA GLU A 213 -5.57 3.06 21.12
C GLU A 213 -4.05 2.90 20.98
N ILE A 214 -3.49 3.40 19.89
CA ILE A 214 -2.04 3.43 19.71
C ILE A 214 -1.49 4.47 20.70
N PRO A 215 -0.49 4.13 21.54
CA PRO A 215 0.05 5.03 22.56
C PRO A 215 1.00 6.07 21.95
N ALA A 216 0.47 6.85 21.02
CA ALA A 216 1.16 7.88 20.27
C ALA A 216 0.38 9.20 20.32
N TRP A 217 1.13 10.32 20.29
CA TRP A 217 0.57 11.66 20.28
C TRP A 217 1.33 12.56 19.33
N TYR A 218 0.63 13.55 18.78
CA TYR A 218 1.13 14.54 17.84
C TYR A 218 1.30 15.90 18.52
N GLY A 219 2.49 16.47 18.35
CA GLY A 219 2.81 17.85 18.70
C GLY A 219 2.18 18.88 17.77
N PRO A 220 2.30 20.19 18.09
CA PRO A 220 1.70 21.26 17.31
C PRO A 220 2.26 21.42 15.89
N ASP A 221 3.44 20.88 15.63
CA ASP A 221 4.13 20.86 14.33
C ASP A 221 4.08 19.50 13.62
N GLY A 222 3.35 18.52 14.18
CA GLY A 222 3.23 17.18 13.62
C GLY A 222 4.29 16.18 14.11
N ASP A 223 5.19 16.59 15.01
CA ASP A 223 6.11 15.64 15.64
C ASP A 223 5.37 14.55 16.42
N VAL A 224 5.93 13.35 16.40
CA VAL A 224 5.31 12.16 16.99
C VAL A 224 6.01 11.77 18.29
N PHE A 225 5.23 11.56 19.34
CA PHE A 225 5.68 11.11 20.67
C PHE A 225 5.02 9.78 21.00
N VAL A 226 5.79 8.73 21.24
CA VAL A 226 5.29 7.38 21.57
C VAL A 226 5.74 7.01 22.97
N ALA A 227 4.79 6.77 23.87
CA ALA A 227 5.09 6.49 25.27
C ALA A 227 3.98 5.66 25.92
N GLU A 228 4.28 4.84 26.93
CA GLU A 228 3.29 4.01 27.62
C GLU A 228 2.13 4.82 28.22
N HIS A 229 2.40 6.06 28.63
CA HIS A 229 1.42 6.96 29.21
C HIS A 229 1.55 8.39 28.66
N LYS A 230 0.40 9.08 28.54
CA LYS A 230 0.35 10.48 28.08
C LYS A 230 1.24 11.44 28.87
N LYS A 231 1.42 11.20 30.18
CA LYS A 231 2.30 12.01 31.05
C LYS A 231 3.77 11.98 30.59
N ASP A 232 4.21 10.83 30.05
CA ASP A 232 5.59 10.63 29.61
C ASP A 232 5.81 11.28 28.25
N ALA A 233 4.83 11.15 27.33
CA ALA A 233 4.82 11.91 26.08
C ALA A 233 4.82 13.44 26.32
N LEU A 234 4.04 13.94 27.29
CA LEU A 234 4.04 15.36 27.66
C LEU A 234 5.40 15.83 28.21
N ARG A 235 6.09 14.97 28.97
CA ARG A 235 7.44 15.26 29.48
C ARG A 235 8.45 15.36 28.34
N GLU A 236 8.45 14.39 27.43
CA GLU A 236 9.31 14.38 26.23
C GLU A 236 9.04 15.58 25.33
N ALA A 237 7.77 15.93 25.12
CA ALA A 237 7.38 17.12 24.37
C ALA A 237 7.88 18.40 25.06
N LYS A 238 7.75 18.52 26.38
CA LYS A 238 8.27 19.67 27.13
C LYS A 238 9.78 19.82 27.00
N GLU A 239 10.52 18.71 27.07
CA GLU A 239 11.98 18.69 26.89
C GLU A 239 12.35 19.17 25.48
N LYS A 240 11.62 18.72 24.44
CA LYS A 240 11.86 19.11 23.06
C LYS A 240 11.50 20.58 22.76
N TYR A 241 10.34 21.05 23.20
CA TYR A 241 9.84 22.39 22.89
C TYR A 241 10.27 23.46 23.90
N GLY A 242 10.85 23.07 25.04
CA GLY A 242 11.22 23.96 26.13
C GLY A 242 10.02 24.57 26.88
N LYS A 243 8.80 24.11 26.61
CA LYS A 243 7.55 24.59 27.20
C LYS A 243 6.48 23.51 27.16
N ASP A 244 5.47 23.66 28.00
CA ASP A 244 4.29 22.81 27.93
C ASP A 244 3.53 23.06 26.61
N VAL A 245 3.15 21.98 25.93
CA VAL A 245 2.38 22.01 24.68
C VAL A 245 1.18 21.06 24.80
N ASP A 246 0.13 21.32 24.04
CA ASP A 246 -0.97 20.38 23.90
C ASP A 246 -0.59 19.27 22.90
N LEU A 247 -0.93 18.04 23.26
CA LEU A 247 -0.64 16.85 22.48
C LEU A 247 -1.96 16.20 22.05
N LYS A 248 -2.12 16.06 20.73
CA LYS A 248 -3.29 15.39 20.13
C LYS A 248 -3.05 13.88 20.08
N PRO A 249 -3.93 13.04 20.63
CA PRO A 249 -3.74 11.60 20.55
C PRO A 249 -3.88 11.10 19.12
N GLU A 250 -3.17 10.01 18.82
CA GLU A 250 -3.50 9.16 17.67
C GLU A 250 -4.95 8.67 17.78
N THR A 251 -5.68 8.73 16.67
CA THR A 251 -7.08 8.30 16.58
C THR A 251 -7.21 6.88 16.04
N ASP A 252 -6.17 6.36 15.40
CA ASP A 252 -6.10 4.97 14.97
C ASP A 252 -6.00 4.00 16.14
N VAL A 253 -6.53 2.81 15.93
CA VAL A 253 -6.43 1.69 16.87
C VAL A 253 -5.53 0.60 16.32
N LEU A 254 -4.95 -0.21 17.21
CA LEU A 254 -4.14 -1.36 16.84
C LEU A 254 -5.00 -2.46 16.17
N ASP A 255 -4.38 -3.12 15.20
CA ASP A 255 -4.88 -4.32 14.56
C ASP A 255 -5.23 -5.40 15.60
N THR A 256 -6.33 -6.12 15.40
CA THR A 256 -6.72 -7.21 16.30
C THR A 256 -5.66 -8.32 16.36
N TRP A 257 -4.92 -8.52 15.26
CA TRP A 257 -3.80 -9.47 15.24
C TRP A 257 -2.60 -9.01 16.07
N PHE A 258 -2.45 -7.69 16.32
CA PHE A 258 -1.42 -7.16 17.19
C PHE A 258 -1.62 -7.62 18.63
N SER A 259 -2.82 -7.45 19.18
CA SER A 259 -3.13 -7.92 20.54
C SER A 259 -3.23 -9.45 20.62
N SER A 260 -3.74 -10.11 19.57
CA SER A 260 -3.84 -11.58 19.52
C SER A 260 -2.47 -12.26 19.55
N GLY A 261 -1.46 -11.67 18.89
CA GLY A 261 -0.08 -12.16 18.93
C GLY A 261 0.55 -12.11 20.32
N LEU A 262 0.02 -11.29 21.23
CA LEU A 262 0.50 -11.17 22.62
C LEU A 262 -0.18 -12.14 23.59
N TRP A 263 -1.13 -12.96 23.12
CA TRP A 263 -1.89 -13.91 23.94
C TRP A 263 -1.05 -14.75 24.92
N PRO A 264 0.09 -15.35 24.51
CA PRO A 264 0.91 -16.16 25.42
C PRO A 264 1.49 -15.39 26.61
N ILE A 265 1.49 -14.06 26.55
CA ILE A 265 2.07 -13.16 27.55
C ILE A 265 0.98 -12.49 28.38
N VAL A 266 -0.01 -11.88 27.73
CA VAL A 266 -1.04 -11.06 28.42
C VAL A 266 -1.97 -11.89 29.30
N THR A 267 -2.12 -13.19 29.04
CA THR A 267 -2.95 -14.09 29.87
C THR A 267 -2.28 -14.52 31.17
N LEU A 268 -0.98 -14.24 31.31
CA LEU A 268 -0.15 -14.63 32.45
C LEU A 268 0.43 -13.39 33.16
N ASP A 269 -0.33 -12.30 33.17
CA ASP A 269 0.03 -11.01 33.79
C ASP A 269 1.34 -10.37 33.28
N GLY A 270 1.74 -10.67 32.04
CA GLY A 270 2.70 -9.85 31.29
C GLY A 270 4.17 -10.27 31.41
N PHE A 271 5.07 -9.30 31.21
CA PHE A 271 6.53 -9.50 31.07
C PHE A 271 7.32 -9.45 32.38
N GLU A 272 6.64 -9.43 33.53
CA GLU A 272 7.31 -9.31 34.83
C GLU A 272 7.80 -10.68 35.34
N ASN A 273 8.59 -10.66 36.43
CA ASN A 273 9.13 -11.83 37.11
C ASN A 273 8.04 -12.67 37.80
N ASP A 274 6.95 -12.96 37.10
CA ASP A 274 5.87 -13.78 37.59
C ASP A 274 6.28 -15.27 37.55
N PRO A 275 6.24 -15.98 38.69
CA PRO A 275 6.61 -17.40 38.74
C PRO A 275 5.69 -18.31 37.91
N VAL A 276 4.44 -17.91 37.67
CA VAL A 276 3.50 -18.64 36.81
C VAL A 276 3.91 -18.45 35.35
N PHE A 277 4.21 -17.22 34.93
CA PHE A 277 4.72 -16.93 33.58
C PHE A 277 5.98 -17.74 33.25
N GLN A 278 6.98 -17.71 34.14
CA GLN A 278 8.24 -18.44 33.96
C GLN A 278 8.05 -19.97 33.92
N LYS A 279 7.05 -20.49 34.62
CA LYS A 279 6.74 -21.93 34.65
C LYS A 279 5.89 -22.36 33.45
N ALA A 280 5.01 -21.49 32.97
CA ALA A 280 4.05 -21.81 31.92
C ALA A 280 4.66 -21.74 30.51
N LEU A 281 5.72 -20.95 30.31
CA LEU A 281 6.39 -20.82 29.02
C LEU A 281 7.74 -21.57 28.96
N PRO A 282 8.12 -22.12 27.79
CA PRO A 282 7.36 -22.12 26.53
C PRO A 282 6.16 -23.08 26.56
N ASN A 283 5.07 -22.69 25.87
CA ASN A 283 3.89 -23.55 25.69
C ASN A 283 4.27 -24.88 25.04
N GLN A 284 3.62 -25.97 25.45
CA GLN A 284 3.90 -27.32 24.95
C GLN A 284 3.32 -27.58 23.55
N CYS A 285 2.13 -27.03 23.26
CA CYS A 285 1.44 -27.21 21.99
C CYS A 285 0.50 -26.01 21.74
N PHE A 286 0.37 -25.61 20.48
CA PHE A 286 -0.63 -24.63 20.02
C PHE A 286 -1.39 -25.25 18.84
N GLY A 287 -2.67 -25.54 19.05
CA GLY A 287 -3.52 -26.30 18.13
C GLY A 287 -4.28 -27.41 18.87
N ASP A 288 -5.10 -28.14 18.13
CA ASP A 288 -5.80 -29.30 18.68
C ASP A 288 -4.79 -30.38 19.08
N ARG A 289 -5.02 -31.03 20.23
CA ARG A 289 -4.23 -32.20 20.60
C ARG A 289 -4.50 -33.30 19.57
N VAL A 290 -3.47 -33.62 18.80
CA VAL A 290 -3.43 -34.83 17.96
C VAL A 290 -3.33 -36.06 18.85
#